data_AF-A0A3R8ALA5-F1
#
_entry.id   AF-A0A3R8ALA5-F1
#
_cell.length_a   1.000
_cell.length_b   1.000
_cell.length_c   1.000
_cell.angle_alpha   90.00
_cell.angle_beta   90.00
_cell.angle_gamma   90.00
#
_symmetry.space_group_name_H-M   'P 1'
#
loop_
_entity.id
_entity.type
_entity.pdbx_description
1 polymer ?
#
loop_
_entity_poly.entity_id
_entity_poly.type
_entity_poly.pdbx_seq_one_letter_code
_entity_poly.pdbx_strand_id
1 'polypeptide(L)'
;LACQAGVSRLLVVTAGVDQFHATSAGREGPSVGGQKASVFDAMKEELAPYLADLALPGGGEIPVLVVSEETSVHAELACVRSPLAGWITVRDVECEAESDGRRGAKTDEETYVCRQMIFSCNPQAVQSEVKIRLPAAKNEGSRPPEFLFCQSTCAYHLAIAAAFALLPEETLSRDAPQKPTLVASLLGLGGGVLAQLLVCLFGASFELHLACVDLDPVVLQLATQFFAFHEAPPTLTATVDDALAFVERLPAHSQDVLVVDINNSASSSALTCPSEAMLQANVLECMRTKLRPGGILLFNLLSRCPQSKREIIGRLTSIFSFVSAFSMPADVNELIVCGTAPPSHVTTPADLQARLDALFSAVGEDLSKVGADDARMLAAEKSTWRGWSQRWRILENSKREDTDMSST
;
A
#
# COMPACT_ATOMS: atom_id res chain seq x y z
N LEU A 1 -20.34 -8.95 4.11
CA LEU A 1 -19.85 -7.93 5.06
C LEU A 1 -20.34 -8.14 6.49
N ALA A 2 -21.63 -8.03 6.80
CA ALA A 2 -22.11 -8.23 8.19
C ALA A 2 -21.75 -9.61 8.78
N CYS A 3 -22.00 -10.69 8.05
CA CYS A 3 -21.58 -12.04 8.47
C CYS A 3 -20.05 -12.18 8.57
N GLN A 4 -19.29 -11.42 7.79
CA GLN A 4 -17.82 -11.41 7.80
C GLN A 4 -17.27 -10.64 9.02
N ALA A 5 -17.97 -9.60 9.47
CA ALA A 5 -17.64 -8.82 10.67
C ALA A 5 -18.06 -9.51 12.00
N GLY A 6 -18.42 -10.80 11.97
CA GLY A 6 -18.84 -11.54 13.15
C GLY A 6 -20.14 -11.05 13.78
N VAL A 7 -20.96 -10.31 13.02
CA VAL A 7 -22.22 -9.75 13.50
C VAL A 7 -23.20 -10.89 13.79
N SER A 8 -23.57 -11.06 15.05
CA SER A 8 -24.52 -12.11 15.47
C SER A 8 -25.96 -11.82 15.07
N ARG A 9 -26.30 -10.55 14.80
CA ARG A 9 -27.63 -10.09 14.41
C ARG A 9 -27.52 -8.91 13.45
N LEU A 10 -28.07 -9.07 12.25
CA LEU A 10 -28.07 -8.03 11.22
C LEU A 10 -29.48 -7.43 11.10
N LEU A 11 -29.58 -6.11 11.23
CA LEU A 11 -30.77 -5.35 10.86
C LEU A 11 -30.52 -4.74 9.48
N VAL A 12 -31.26 -5.17 8.47
CA VAL A 12 -31.22 -4.56 7.13
C VAL A 12 -32.37 -3.58 7.04
N VAL A 13 -32.06 -2.29 6.89
CA VAL A 13 -33.05 -1.24 6.68
C VAL A 13 -33.00 -0.87 5.20
N THR A 14 -34.07 -1.16 4.47
CA THR A 14 -34.23 -0.75 3.08
C THR A 14 -35.12 0.49 3.04
N ALA A 15 -34.56 1.65 2.69
CA ALA A 15 -35.38 2.80 2.33
C ALA A 15 -35.88 2.62 0.89
N GLY A 16 -37.19 2.54 0.70
CA GLY A 16 -37.77 2.62 -0.63
C GLY A 16 -37.60 4.05 -1.14
N VAL A 17 -36.68 4.26 -2.08
CA VAL A 17 -36.58 5.55 -2.79
C VAL A 17 -37.65 5.57 -3.87
N ASP A 18 -38.92 5.59 -3.46
CA ASP A 18 -39.99 5.92 -4.37
C ASP A 18 -39.96 7.44 -4.61
N GLN A 19 -39.66 7.82 -5.85
CA GLN A 19 -39.67 9.18 -6.41
C GLN A 19 -38.43 10.06 -6.20
N PHE A 20 -37.28 9.62 -6.73
CA PHE A 20 -36.43 10.56 -7.48
C PHE A 20 -36.63 10.33 -8.98
N HIS A 21 -37.83 10.67 -9.47
CA HIS A 21 -37.97 10.94 -10.89
C HIS A 21 -37.08 12.13 -11.22
N ALA A 22 -36.01 11.88 -11.98
CA ALA A 22 -35.33 12.91 -12.74
C ALA A 22 -36.34 13.51 -13.73
N THR A 23 -37.11 14.51 -13.30
CA THR A 23 -37.89 15.34 -14.21
C THR A 23 -36.90 16.24 -14.94
N SER A 24 -36.67 15.92 -16.21
CA SER A 24 -35.98 16.74 -17.20
C SER A 24 -36.83 17.97 -17.60
N ALA A 25 -37.19 18.81 -16.63
CA ALA A 25 -37.87 20.07 -16.88
C ALA A 25 -37.47 21.08 -15.79
N GLY A 26 -36.77 22.12 -16.20
CA GLY A 26 -36.26 23.16 -15.31
C GLY A 26 -37.36 23.83 -14.50
N ARG A 27 -37.14 23.90 -13.19
CA ARG A 27 -37.64 24.96 -12.32
C ARG A 27 -36.64 25.13 -11.18
N GLU A 28 -36.06 26.32 -11.12
CA GLU A 28 -35.20 26.78 -10.03
C GLU A 28 -36.00 26.74 -8.71
N GLY A 29 -35.50 25.95 -7.76
CA GLY A 29 -35.81 26.04 -6.34
C GLY A 29 -34.63 26.72 -5.62
N PRO A 30 -34.86 27.38 -4.47
CA PRO A 30 -34.00 28.44 -3.98
C PRO A 30 -32.60 27.91 -3.63
N SER A 31 -31.60 28.47 -4.29
CA SER A 31 -30.20 28.38 -3.92
C SER A 31 -29.96 29.19 -2.65
N VAL A 32 -29.77 28.51 -1.53
CA VAL A 32 -29.04 29.05 -0.36
C VAL A 32 -27.91 28.06 -0.09
N GLY A 33 -26.69 28.58 0.02
CA GLY A 33 -25.48 27.79 0.15
C GLY A 33 -25.57 26.74 1.25
N GLY A 34 -25.37 25.48 0.87
CA GLY A 34 -25.36 24.33 1.76
C GLY A 34 -25.24 23.07 0.90
N GLN A 35 -24.26 22.23 1.19
CA GLN A 35 -24.15 20.89 0.60
C GLN A 35 -25.53 20.20 0.67
N LYS A 36 -25.96 19.55 -0.41
CA LYS A 36 -27.08 18.61 -0.34
C LYS A 36 -26.70 17.58 0.73
N ALA A 37 -27.45 17.53 1.83
CA ALA A 37 -27.30 16.47 2.83
C ALA A 37 -27.37 15.13 2.09
N SER A 38 -26.43 14.23 2.38
CA SER A 38 -26.44 12.92 1.74
C SER A 38 -27.75 12.22 2.09
N VAL A 39 -28.27 11.37 1.20
CA VAL A 39 -29.46 10.54 1.50
C VAL A 39 -29.25 9.78 2.82
N PHE A 40 -28.00 9.44 3.12
CA PHE A 40 -27.58 8.83 4.37
C PHE A 40 -27.76 9.72 5.60
N ASP A 41 -27.42 11.01 5.54
CA ASP A 41 -27.62 11.94 6.67
C ASP A 41 -29.12 12.07 7.02
N ALA A 42 -29.96 12.15 5.98
CA ALA A 42 -31.41 12.16 6.14
C ALA A 42 -31.94 10.84 6.74
N MET A 43 -31.43 9.69 6.30
CA MET A 43 -31.77 8.38 6.88
C MET A 43 -31.29 8.24 8.33
N LYS A 44 -30.10 8.75 8.66
CA LYS A 44 -29.57 8.71 10.03
C LYS A 44 -30.42 9.56 10.97
N GLU A 45 -30.85 10.73 10.53
CA GLU A 45 -31.75 11.60 11.29
C GLU A 45 -33.13 10.98 11.48
N GLU A 46 -33.70 10.34 10.45
CA GLU A 46 -35.00 9.65 10.53
C GLU A 46 -34.96 8.42 11.44
N LEU A 47 -33.85 7.65 11.39
CA LEU A 47 -33.69 6.43 12.18
C LEU A 47 -33.18 6.69 13.60
N ALA A 48 -32.61 7.86 13.89
CA ALA A 48 -32.07 8.23 15.19
C ALA A 48 -32.99 7.90 16.40
N PRO A 49 -34.30 8.24 16.40
CA PRO A 49 -35.17 7.92 17.52
C PRO A 49 -35.38 6.41 17.73
N TYR A 50 -35.33 5.61 16.66
CA TYR A 50 -35.48 4.14 16.74
C TYR A 50 -34.16 3.44 17.11
N LEU A 51 -33.03 4.01 16.71
CA LEU A 51 -31.70 3.53 17.04
C LEU A 51 -31.33 3.83 18.50
N ALA A 52 -31.85 4.91 19.08
CA ALA A 52 -31.60 5.25 20.49
C ALA A 52 -31.99 4.13 21.46
N ASP A 53 -33.08 3.41 21.18
CA ASP A 53 -33.58 2.30 22.01
C ASP A 53 -32.73 1.02 21.91
N LEU A 54 -31.93 0.92 20.85
CA LEU A 54 -31.03 -0.20 20.59
C LEU A 54 -29.58 0.10 21.08
N ALA A 55 -29.31 1.34 21.51
CA ALA A 55 -28.01 1.75 22.03
C ALA A 55 -27.74 1.12 23.40
N LEU A 56 -26.48 0.76 23.67
CA LEU A 56 -26.10 0.27 24.99
C LEU A 56 -26.30 1.37 26.06
N PRO A 57 -26.75 1.02 27.28
CA PRO A 57 -26.93 2.01 28.35
C PRO A 57 -25.64 2.78 28.61
N GLY A 58 -25.69 4.12 28.46
CA GLY A 58 -24.54 5.02 28.61
C GLY A 58 -23.69 5.20 27.35
N GLY A 59 -24.02 4.56 26.22
CA GLY A 59 -23.28 4.62 24.95
C GLY A 59 -23.65 5.79 24.02
N GLY A 60 -24.77 6.48 24.28
CA GLY A 60 -25.21 7.64 23.50
C GLY A 60 -25.82 7.26 22.14
N GLU A 61 -24.98 6.85 21.17
CA GLU A 61 -25.39 6.49 19.81
C GLU A 61 -24.99 5.05 19.45
N ILE A 62 -25.76 4.42 18.55
CA ILE A 62 -25.34 3.15 17.94
C ILE A 62 -24.24 3.42 16.93
N PRO A 63 -23.12 2.68 16.96
CA PRO A 63 -22.15 2.72 15.89
C PRO A 63 -22.78 2.19 14.59
N VAL A 64 -23.09 3.11 13.67
CA VAL A 64 -23.57 2.78 12.33
C VAL A 64 -22.34 2.58 11.43
N LEU A 65 -22.13 1.34 10.97
CA LEU A 65 -21.15 1.05 9.94
C LEU A 65 -21.74 1.42 8.59
N VAL A 66 -21.27 2.51 8.00
CA VAL A 66 -21.56 2.85 6.61
C VAL A 66 -20.65 2.01 5.73
N VAL A 67 -21.22 1.05 5.01
CA VAL A 67 -20.52 0.46 3.88
C VAL A 67 -20.62 1.51 2.79
N SER A 68 -19.49 2.14 2.47
CA SER A 68 -19.37 3.24 1.51
C SER A 68 -20.25 3.01 0.27
N GLU A 69 -21.23 3.89 0.08
CA GLU A 69 -21.66 4.25 -1.27
C GLU A 69 -20.47 4.95 -1.92
N GLU A 70 -19.91 4.38 -2.99
CA GLU A 70 -19.34 5.13 -4.14
C GLU A 70 -18.62 4.23 -5.15
N THR A 71 -18.09 3.06 -4.78
CA THR A 71 -17.42 2.17 -5.75
C THR A 71 -18.34 1.06 -6.25
N SER A 72 -18.86 1.23 -7.47
CA SER A 72 -19.59 0.22 -8.24
C SER A 72 -18.73 -1.04 -8.40
N VAL A 73 -19.21 -2.16 -7.86
CA VAL A 73 -18.59 -3.46 -8.08
C VAL A 73 -18.88 -3.88 -9.51
N HIS A 74 -17.83 -3.99 -10.32
CA HIS A 74 -17.91 -4.46 -11.70
C HIS A 74 -18.12 -5.98 -11.75
N ALA A 75 -17.32 -6.74 -10.98
CA ALA A 75 -17.44 -8.20 -10.90
C ALA A 75 -16.86 -8.75 -9.59
N GLU A 76 -17.46 -9.80 -9.03
CA GLU A 76 -16.82 -10.63 -8.01
C GLU A 76 -16.16 -11.82 -8.69
N LEU A 77 -14.85 -11.96 -8.54
CA LEU A 77 -14.03 -12.95 -9.26
C LEU A 77 -13.78 -14.20 -8.42
N ALA A 78 -13.64 -14.02 -7.11
CA ALA A 78 -13.44 -15.13 -6.19
C ALA A 78 -13.93 -14.78 -4.79
N CYS A 79 -14.45 -15.79 -4.08
CA CYS A 79 -14.71 -15.75 -2.66
C CYS A 79 -14.25 -17.07 -2.05
N VAL A 80 -13.08 -17.08 -1.42
CA VAL A 80 -12.39 -18.30 -0.96
C VAL A 80 -12.15 -18.22 0.54
N ARG A 81 -12.35 -19.34 1.23
CA ARG A 81 -12.06 -19.42 2.67
C ARG A 81 -10.59 -19.72 2.91
N SER A 82 -9.94 -18.83 3.64
CA SER A 82 -8.60 -18.98 4.19
C SER A 82 -8.65 -19.36 5.69
N PRO A 83 -7.68 -20.16 6.17
CA PRO A 83 -7.53 -20.45 7.59
C PRO A 83 -7.03 -19.27 8.42
N LEU A 84 -6.39 -18.26 7.80
CA LEU A 84 -5.72 -17.14 8.48
C LEU A 84 -6.43 -15.80 8.28
N ALA A 85 -7.03 -15.59 7.10
CA ALA A 85 -7.70 -14.35 6.70
C ALA A 85 -9.23 -14.40 6.77
N GLY A 86 -9.79 -15.57 7.13
CA GLY A 86 -11.22 -15.85 7.00
C GLY A 86 -11.62 -15.94 5.52
N TRP A 87 -12.74 -15.36 5.11
CA TRP A 87 -13.07 -15.22 3.69
C TRP A 87 -12.19 -14.16 3.02
N ILE A 88 -11.59 -14.52 1.89
CA ILE A 88 -10.89 -13.61 0.99
C ILE A 88 -11.78 -13.40 -0.22
N THR A 89 -12.13 -12.13 -0.49
CA THR A 89 -12.88 -11.72 -1.66
C THR A 89 -11.94 -11.05 -2.65
N VAL A 90 -11.97 -11.48 -3.91
CA VAL A 90 -11.34 -10.79 -5.04
C VAL A 90 -12.43 -10.24 -5.93
N ARG A 91 -12.37 -8.94 -6.21
CA ARG A 91 -13.40 -8.23 -6.99
C ARG A 91 -12.78 -7.17 -7.88
N ASP A 92 -13.43 -6.90 -8.99
CA ASP A 92 -13.18 -5.73 -9.82
C ASP A 92 -14.18 -4.65 -9.46
N VAL A 93 -13.69 -3.43 -9.25
CA VAL A 93 -14.50 -2.24 -8.98
C VAL A 93 -14.18 -1.17 -10.03
N GLU A 94 -15.15 -0.29 -10.33
CA GLU A 94 -14.92 0.81 -11.28
C GLU A 94 -13.78 1.71 -10.77
N CYS A 95 -12.87 2.11 -11.66
CA CYS A 95 -11.88 3.13 -11.32
C CYS A 95 -12.58 4.47 -11.12
N GLU A 96 -12.24 5.20 -10.07
CA GLU A 96 -12.57 6.62 -10.00
C GLU A 96 -11.94 7.31 -11.21
N ALA A 97 -12.78 7.91 -12.06
CA ALA A 97 -12.29 8.56 -13.26
C ALA A 97 -11.36 9.71 -12.88
N GLU A 98 -10.12 9.71 -13.39
CA GLU A 98 -9.37 10.96 -13.48
C GLU A 98 -10.23 11.92 -14.28
N SER A 99 -10.67 13.00 -13.64
CA SER A 99 -11.53 14.02 -14.23
C SER A 99 -10.74 14.83 -15.26
N ASP A 100 -10.33 14.19 -16.35
CA ASP A 100 -9.82 14.87 -17.52
C ASP A 100 -11.02 15.09 -18.44
N GLY A 101 -11.41 16.35 -18.59
CA GLY A 101 -12.68 16.83 -19.16
C GLY A 101 -12.91 16.53 -20.65
N ARG A 102 -12.42 15.41 -21.18
CA ARG A 102 -12.74 14.93 -22.52
C ARG A 102 -13.79 13.83 -22.44
N ARG A 103 -15.06 14.24 -22.39
CA ARG A 103 -16.16 13.39 -22.88
C ARG A 103 -15.98 13.21 -24.38
N GLY A 104 -15.07 12.32 -24.77
CA GLY A 104 -15.06 11.71 -26.09
C GLY A 104 -16.31 10.84 -26.23
N ALA A 105 -16.86 10.78 -27.44
CA ALA A 105 -17.99 9.93 -27.74
C ALA A 105 -17.64 8.48 -27.41
N LYS A 106 -18.46 7.81 -26.57
CA LYS A 106 -18.38 6.37 -26.26
C LYS A 106 -18.25 5.58 -27.57
N THR A 107 -17.02 5.28 -27.94
CA THR A 107 -16.72 4.19 -28.87
C THR A 107 -16.69 2.89 -28.05
N ASP A 108 -16.60 1.72 -28.68
CA ASP A 108 -16.56 0.40 -28.00
C ASP A 108 -15.28 0.27 -27.14
N GLU A 109 -15.21 1.04 -26.05
CA GLU A 109 -14.01 1.48 -25.35
C GLU A 109 -13.49 0.44 -24.34
N GLU A 110 -12.16 0.38 -24.25
CA GLU A 110 -11.44 -0.39 -23.26
C GLU A 110 -11.95 -0.04 -21.84
N THR A 111 -12.32 -1.06 -21.07
CA THR A 111 -12.84 -0.86 -19.71
C THR A 111 -11.71 -0.93 -18.71
N TYR A 112 -11.61 0.05 -17.81
CA TYR A 112 -10.61 0.08 -16.74
C TYR A 112 -11.30 -0.20 -15.40
N VAL A 113 -10.70 -1.11 -14.62
CA VAL A 113 -11.18 -1.49 -13.28
C VAL A 113 -10.02 -1.53 -12.29
N CYS A 114 -10.32 -1.35 -11.01
CA CYS A 114 -9.39 -1.67 -9.92
C CYS A 114 -9.73 -3.07 -9.41
N ARG A 115 -8.78 -3.99 -9.48
CA ARG A 115 -8.92 -5.32 -8.88
C ARG A 115 -8.44 -5.29 -7.44
N GLN A 116 -9.34 -5.62 -6.52
CA GLN A 116 -9.12 -5.58 -5.09
C GLN A 116 -9.11 -6.98 -4.48
N MET A 117 -8.24 -7.20 -3.48
CA MET A 117 -8.26 -8.33 -2.57
C MET A 117 -8.62 -7.83 -1.16
N ILE A 118 -9.63 -8.40 -0.53
CA ILE A 118 -10.11 -8.00 0.80
C ILE A 118 -10.23 -9.21 1.71
N PHE A 119 -9.69 -9.11 2.92
CA PHE A 119 -9.78 -10.15 3.94
C PHE A 119 -10.93 -9.87 4.90
N SER A 120 -11.74 -10.87 5.20
CA SER A 120 -12.85 -10.73 6.14
C SER A 120 -12.41 -10.48 7.58
N CYS A 121 -11.19 -10.90 7.97
CA CYS A 121 -10.63 -10.58 9.28
C CYS A 121 -10.27 -9.09 9.42
N ASN A 122 -10.14 -8.36 8.31
CA ASN A 122 -9.94 -6.92 8.27
C ASN A 122 -10.66 -6.29 7.05
N PRO A 123 -12.01 -6.24 7.06
CA PRO A 123 -12.80 -5.91 5.87
C PRO A 123 -12.76 -4.42 5.51
N GLN A 124 -12.19 -3.58 6.39
CA GLN A 124 -12.01 -2.14 6.17
C GLN A 124 -10.73 -1.82 5.39
N ALA A 125 -9.84 -2.79 5.23
CA ALA A 125 -8.57 -2.61 4.53
C ALA A 125 -8.58 -3.42 3.23
N VAL A 126 -8.42 -2.71 2.11
CA VAL A 126 -8.05 -3.33 0.83
C VAL A 126 -6.61 -3.81 0.97
N GLN A 127 -6.42 -5.13 0.91
CA GLN A 127 -5.13 -5.76 1.13
C GLN A 127 -4.21 -5.60 -0.08
N SER A 128 -4.80 -5.65 -1.28
CA SER A 128 -4.07 -5.42 -2.51
C SER A 128 -5.01 -4.85 -3.54
N GLU A 129 -4.51 -3.91 -4.32
CA GLU A 129 -5.22 -3.28 -5.41
C GLU A 129 -4.29 -3.08 -6.60
N VAL A 130 -4.81 -3.32 -7.80
CA VAL A 130 -4.10 -3.03 -9.05
C VAL A 130 -5.09 -2.56 -10.11
N LYS A 131 -4.70 -1.54 -10.87
CA LYS A 131 -5.45 -1.06 -12.02
C LYS A 131 -5.29 -2.05 -13.17
N ILE A 132 -6.40 -2.44 -13.78
CA ILE A 132 -6.45 -3.40 -14.88
C ILE A 132 -7.21 -2.79 -16.04
N ARG A 133 -6.70 -3.04 -17.25
CA ARG A 133 -7.43 -2.81 -18.49
C ARG A 133 -8.03 -4.13 -18.97
N LEU A 134 -9.35 -4.20 -19.00
CA LEU A 134 -10.11 -5.35 -19.47
C LEU A 134 -10.19 -5.34 -21.01
N PRO A 135 -10.18 -6.53 -21.65
CA PRO A 135 -10.40 -6.63 -23.08
C PRO A 135 -11.80 -6.12 -23.46
N ALA A 136 -11.93 -5.51 -24.63
CA ALA A 136 -13.23 -5.07 -25.15
C ALA A 136 -14.19 -6.26 -25.29
N ALA A 137 -15.47 -6.05 -24.98
CA ALA A 137 -16.50 -7.11 -24.95
C ALA A 137 -16.59 -7.94 -26.25
N LYS A 138 -16.30 -7.34 -27.41
CA LYS A 138 -16.29 -8.04 -28.72
C LYS A 138 -15.15 -9.06 -28.88
N ASN A 139 -14.18 -9.03 -27.97
CA ASN A 139 -12.98 -9.87 -27.93
C ASN A 139 -12.87 -10.67 -26.62
N GLU A 140 -13.97 -10.80 -25.84
CA GLU A 140 -14.01 -11.68 -24.67
C GLU A 140 -13.59 -13.11 -25.08
N GLY A 141 -12.36 -13.48 -24.70
CA GLY A 141 -11.75 -14.78 -25.03
C GLY A 141 -10.49 -14.73 -25.90
N SER A 142 -10.08 -13.59 -26.46
CA SER A 142 -8.88 -13.53 -27.33
C SER A 142 -7.63 -12.93 -26.67
N ARG A 143 -7.77 -12.08 -25.64
CA ARG A 143 -6.63 -11.46 -24.94
C ARG A 143 -6.86 -11.42 -23.42
N PRO A 144 -5.86 -11.78 -22.59
CA PRO A 144 -5.97 -11.66 -21.14
C PRO A 144 -6.05 -10.18 -20.71
N PRO A 145 -6.59 -9.88 -19.51
CA PRO A 145 -6.54 -8.55 -18.92
C PRO A 145 -5.10 -8.06 -18.79
N GLU A 146 -4.90 -6.76 -18.98
CA GLU A 146 -3.59 -6.13 -18.83
C GLU A 146 -3.48 -5.46 -17.45
N PHE A 147 -2.44 -5.84 -16.70
CA PHE A 147 -2.18 -5.32 -15.36
C PHE A 147 -1.24 -4.13 -15.43
N LEU A 148 -1.68 -2.98 -14.95
CA LEU A 148 -0.97 -1.71 -15.05
C LEU A 148 -0.14 -1.46 -13.78
N PHE A 149 0.82 -2.33 -13.49
CA PHE A 149 1.62 -2.28 -12.25
C PHE A 149 2.36 -0.94 -12.05
N CYS A 150 2.78 -0.29 -13.15
CA CYS A 150 3.44 1.02 -13.12
C CYS A 150 2.46 2.22 -13.03
N GLN A 151 1.15 1.98 -13.07
CA GLN A 151 0.13 2.98 -12.71
C GLN A 151 -0.34 2.68 -11.28
N SER A 152 0.58 2.82 -10.31
CA SER A 152 0.33 2.40 -8.94
C SER A 152 -0.87 3.14 -8.34
N THR A 153 -1.86 2.38 -7.85
CA THR A 153 -2.99 2.94 -7.07
C THR A 153 -2.62 3.17 -5.60
N CYS A 154 -1.45 2.69 -5.18
CA CYS A 154 -0.96 2.78 -3.81
C CYS A 154 0.29 3.66 -3.74
N ALA A 155 0.18 4.80 -3.06
CA ALA A 155 1.31 5.72 -2.85
C ALA A 155 2.46 5.03 -2.08
N TYR A 156 2.13 4.13 -1.14
CA TYR A 156 3.11 3.37 -0.37
C TYR A 156 4.08 2.56 -1.25
N HIS A 157 3.60 1.96 -2.35
CA HIS A 157 4.46 1.22 -3.27
C HIS A 157 5.50 2.13 -3.95
N LEU A 158 5.11 3.35 -4.33
CA LEU A 158 6.02 4.32 -4.93
C LEU A 158 7.03 4.88 -3.91
N ALA A 159 6.61 5.02 -2.65
CA ALA A 159 7.53 5.38 -1.56
C ALA A 159 8.60 4.30 -1.35
N ILE A 160 8.23 3.02 -1.41
CA ILE A 160 9.21 1.91 -1.35
C ILE A 160 10.19 2.00 -2.51
N ALA A 161 9.70 2.18 -3.74
CA ALA A 161 10.57 2.33 -4.90
C ALA A 161 11.50 3.56 -4.76
N ALA A 162 11.00 4.67 -4.21
CA ALA A 162 11.81 5.85 -3.92
C ALA A 162 12.89 5.59 -2.86
N ALA A 163 12.60 4.75 -1.84
CA ALA A 163 13.55 4.42 -0.78
C ALA A 163 14.80 3.67 -1.30
N PHE A 164 14.74 3.03 -2.47
CA PHE A 164 15.93 2.41 -3.10
C PHE A 164 17.02 3.45 -3.43
N ALA A 165 16.64 4.71 -3.62
CA ALA A 165 17.62 5.80 -3.79
C ALA A 165 18.46 6.06 -2.53
N LEU A 166 18.16 5.45 -1.39
CA LEU A 166 18.96 5.51 -0.16
C LEU A 166 20.03 4.41 -0.06
N LEU A 167 20.03 3.41 -0.96
CA LEU A 167 21.06 2.36 -1.01
C LEU A 167 22.45 2.93 -1.37
N PRO A 168 23.58 2.31 -0.98
CA PRO A 168 24.91 2.82 -1.28
C PRO A 168 25.15 3.02 -2.78
N GLU A 169 25.98 4.01 -3.14
CA GLU A 169 26.29 4.28 -4.55
C GLU A 169 26.99 3.09 -5.21
N GLU A 170 27.79 2.35 -4.44
CA GLU A 170 28.45 1.13 -4.88
C GLU A 170 27.45 0.00 -5.19
N THR A 171 26.30 -0.01 -4.50
CA THR A 171 25.21 -0.96 -4.77
C THR A 171 24.42 -0.57 -6.03
N LEU A 172 24.32 0.72 -6.31
CA LEU A 172 23.59 1.27 -7.46
C LEU A 172 24.48 1.50 -8.70
N SER A 173 25.81 1.40 -8.56
CA SER A 173 26.79 1.71 -9.59
C SER A 173 26.67 0.77 -10.79
N ARG A 174 26.84 1.36 -11.98
CA ARG A 174 26.77 0.69 -13.28
C ARG A 174 28.10 0.75 -14.03
N ASP A 175 29.18 1.03 -13.31
CA ASP A 175 30.51 1.20 -13.91
C ASP A 175 31.11 -0.13 -14.39
N ALA A 176 30.59 -1.25 -13.87
CA ALA A 176 30.98 -2.59 -14.30
C ALA A 176 30.17 -3.03 -15.54
N PRO A 177 30.76 -3.88 -16.42
CA PRO A 177 30.07 -4.41 -17.59
C PRO A 177 28.92 -5.36 -17.25
N GLN A 178 28.85 -5.85 -16.01
CA GLN A 178 27.78 -6.71 -15.50
C GLN A 178 26.78 -5.87 -14.72
N LYS A 179 25.50 -6.25 -14.77
CA LYS A 179 24.48 -5.58 -13.95
C LYS A 179 24.83 -5.74 -12.46
N PRO A 180 24.72 -4.69 -11.64
CA PRO A 180 24.82 -4.83 -10.20
C PRO A 180 23.74 -5.80 -9.68
N THR A 181 24.12 -6.69 -8.76
CA THR A 181 23.17 -7.59 -8.09
C THR A 181 22.46 -6.85 -6.97
N LEU A 182 21.14 -6.97 -6.92
CA LEU A 182 20.32 -6.39 -5.86
C LEU A 182 19.46 -7.49 -5.23
N VAL A 183 19.70 -7.78 -3.95
CA VAL A 183 19.02 -8.84 -3.20
C VAL A 183 18.02 -8.22 -2.24
N ALA A 184 16.75 -8.57 -2.41
CA ALA A 184 15.66 -8.05 -1.60
C ALA A 184 14.74 -9.16 -1.11
N SER A 185 14.19 -9.00 0.10
CA SER A 185 13.07 -9.83 0.58
C SER A 185 11.85 -8.97 0.91
N LEU A 186 10.67 -9.44 0.50
CA LEU A 186 9.37 -8.86 0.80
C LEU A 186 8.60 -9.82 1.72
N LEU A 187 8.40 -9.42 2.97
CA LEU A 187 7.62 -10.15 3.95
C LEU A 187 6.17 -9.64 3.89
N GLY A 188 5.24 -10.48 3.45
CA GLY A 188 3.89 -10.12 3.05
C GLY A 188 3.81 -9.97 1.52
N LEU A 189 3.25 -10.96 0.82
CA LEU A 189 3.12 -10.91 -0.64
C LEU A 189 1.85 -10.14 -1.05
N GLY A 190 0.73 -10.41 -0.36
CA GLY A 190 -0.58 -9.96 -0.80
C GLY A 190 -0.89 -10.45 -2.23
N GLY A 191 -1.42 -9.57 -3.08
CA GLY A 191 -1.62 -9.83 -4.51
C GLY A 191 -0.34 -9.79 -5.35
N GLY A 192 0.84 -9.54 -4.75
CA GLY A 192 2.11 -9.45 -5.47
C GLY A 192 2.32 -8.17 -6.27
N VAL A 193 1.47 -7.16 -6.07
CA VAL A 193 1.49 -5.89 -6.82
C VAL A 193 2.79 -5.12 -6.60
N LEU A 194 3.22 -5.00 -5.34
CA LEU A 194 4.49 -4.36 -4.99
C LEU A 194 5.67 -5.12 -5.63
N ALA A 195 5.69 -6.44 -5.53
CA ALA A 195 6.76 -7.26 -6.10
C ALA A 195 6.87 -7.06 -7.62
N GLN A 196 5.73 -7.06 -8.33
CA GLN A 196 5.70 -6.83 -9.77
C GLN A 196 6.13 -5.40 -10.14
N LEU A 197 5.72 -4.37 -9.38
CA LEU A 197 6.22 -3.01 -9.59
C LEU A 197 7.76 -2.94 -9.48
N LEU A 198 8.34 -3.56 -8.44
CA LEU A 198 9.79 -3.57 -8.24
C LEU A 198 10.51 -4.31 -9.36
N VAL A 199 9.98 -5.44 -9.83
CA VAL A 199 10.52 -6.15 -11.00
C VAL A 199 10.44 -5.29 -12.26
N CYS A 200 9.31 -4.63 -12.52
CA CYS A 200 9.11 -3.73 -13.66
C CYS A 200 10.09 -2.55 -13.66
N LEU A 201 10.34 -1.94 -12.50
CA LEU A 201 11.27 -0.81 -12.39
C LEU A 201 12.74 -1.24 -12.41
N PHE A 202 13.10 -2.28 -11.67
CA PHE A 202 14.50 -2.56 -11.36
C PHE A 202 15.08 -3.78 -12.08
N GLY A 203 14.28 -4.71 -12.59
CA GLY A 203 14.79 -5.93 -13.25
C GLY A 203 15.59 -5.68 -14.54
N ALA A 204 15.34 -4.55 -15.21
CA ALA A 204 16.15 -4.14 -16.36
C ALA A 204 17.53 -3.59 -15.94
N SER A 205 17.61 -2.91 -14.80
CA SER A 205 18.83 -2.24 -14.31
C SER A 205 19.72 -3.12 -13.45
N PHE A 206 19.15 -4.09 -12.74
CA PHE A 206 19.83 -4.91 -11.75
C PHE A 206 19.67 -6.40 -12.07
N GLU A 207 20.64 -7.21 -11.66
CA GLU A 207 20.37 -8.62 -11.39
C GLU A 207 19.58 -8.70 -10.08
N LEU A 208 18.29 -8.39 -10.16
CA LEU A 208 17.37 -8.36 -9.04
C LEU A 208 17.08 -9.79 -8.58
N HIS A 209 17.28 -10.10 -7.30
CA HIS A 209 16.83 -11.34 -6.66
C HIS A 209 15.81 -10.96 -5.57
N LEU A 210 14.52 -11.03 -5.90
CA LEU A 210 13.41 -10.69 -5.00
C LEU A 210 12.75 -11.96 -4.45
N ALA A 211 12.87 -12.18 -3.15
CA ALA A 211 12.20 -13.26 -2.43
C ALA A 211 10.95 -12.75 -1.70
N CYS A 212 9.78 -13.21 -2.08
CA CYS A 212 8.52 -12.89 -1.41
C CYS A 212 8.12 -14.01 -0.46
N VAL A 213 7.59 -13.64 0.70
CA VAL A 213 7.15 -14.57 1.73
C VAL A 213 5.74 -14.22 2.15
N ASP A 214 4.83 -15.19 2.15
CA ASP A 214 3.50 -15.03 2.71
C ASP A 214 3.16 -16.22 3.61
N LEU A 215 2.45 -15.97 4.71
CA LEU A 215 2.07 -17.02 5.65
C LEU A 215 0.92 -17.86 5.10
N ASP A 216 0.05 -17.27 4.26
CA ASP A 216 -1.17 -17.90 3.81
C ASP A 216 -1.04 -18.46 2.39
N PRO A 217 -1.08 -19.80 2.21
CA PRO A 217 -1.03 -20.41 0.87
C PRO A 217 -2.19 -19.97 -0.03
N VAL A 218 -3.34 -19.59 0.54
CA VAL A 218 -4.49 -19.10 -0.22
C VAL A 218 -4.20 -17.73 -0.84
N VAL A 219 -3.44 -16.87 -0.15
CA VAL A 219 -3.04 -15.56 -0.68
C VAL A 219 -2.15 -15.74 -1.90
N LEU A 220 -1.13 -16.60 -1.81
CA LEU A 220 -0.27 -16.92 -2.94
C LEU A 220 -1.06 -17.49 -4.12
N GLN A 221 -1.99 -18.42 -3.86
CA GLN A 221 -2.86 -18.98 -4.89
C GLN A 221 -3.67 -17.87 -5.60
N LEU A 222 -4.29 -16.96 -4.84
CA LEU A 222 -5.11 -15.88 -5.39
C LEU A 222 -4.26 -14.85 -6.14
N ALA A 223 -3.05 -14.55 -5.67
CA ALA A 223 -2.10 -13.68 -6.37
C ALA A 223 -1.78 -14.24 -7.77
N THR A 224 -1.47 -15.53 -7.86
CA THR A 224 -1.19 -16.19 -9.14
C THR A 224 -2.42 -16.26 -10.05
N GLN A 225 -3.60 -16.56 -9.50
CA GLN A 225 -4.83 -16.74 -10.29
C GLN A 225 -5.45 -15.43 -10.77
N PHE A 226 -5.41 -14.38 -9.96
CA PHE A 226 -6.19 -13.17 -10.20
C PHE A 226 -5.36 -11.89 -10.29
N PHE A 227 -4.09 -11.87 -9.87
CA PHE A 227 -3.25 -10.67 -9.86
C PHE A 227 -2.05 -10.74 -10.82
N ALA A 228 -2.02 -11.74 -11.72
CA ALA A 228 -0.92 -11.98 -12.66
C ALA A 228 0.46 -12.03 -11.96
N PHE A 229 0.49 -12.55 -10.74
CA PHE A 229 1.75 -12.83 -10.05
C PHE A 229 2.36 -14.11 -10.59
N HIS A 230 3.54 -14.01 -11.18
CA HIS A 230 4.27 -15.13 -11.75
C HIS A 230 5.70 -15.13 -11.22
N GLU A 231 6.11 -16.22 -10.58
CA GLU A 231 7.50 -16.43 -10.22
C GLU A 231 8.37 -16.50 -11.48
N ALA A 232 9.56 -15.91 -11.40
CA ALA A 232 10.57 -15.95 -12.45
C ALA A 232 11.95 -16.14 -11.81
N PRO A 233 12.29 -17.34 -11.31
CA PRO A 233 13.55 -17.55 -10.60
C PRO A 233 14.78 -17.34 -11.51
N PRO A 234 15.88 -16.75 -11.01
CA PRO A 234 16.08 -16.31 -9.62
C PRO A 234 15.51 -14.91 -9.33
N THR A 235 14.95 -14.22 -10.33
CA THR A 235 14.56 -12.82 -10.24
C THR A 235 13.43 -12.56 -9.25
N LEU A 236 12.40 -13.40 -9.28
CA LEU A 236 11.25 -13.29 -8.40
C LEU A 236 10.84 -14.69 -7.96
N THR A 237 10.81 -14.91 -6.65
CA THR A 237 10.39 -16.16 -6.02
C THR A 237 9.36 -15.87 -4.95
N ALA A 238 8.46 -16.81 -4.70
CA ALA A 238 7.52 -16.74 -3.59
C ALA A 238 7.55 -18.02 -2.77
N THR A 239 7.44 -17.90 -1.45
CA THR A 239 7.39 -19.06 -0.56
C THR A 239 6.30 -18.88 0.49
N VAL A 240 5.55 -19.96 0.74
CA VAL A 240 4.62 -20.01 1.87
C VAL A 240 5.43 -20.33 3.12
N ASP A 241 5.63 -19.33 3.97
CA ASP A 241 6.51 -19.44 5.13
C ASP A 241 6.13 -18.43 6.23
N ASP A 242 6.57 -18.70 7.45
CA ASP A 242 6.52 -17.71 8.51
C ASP A 242 7.65 -16.68 8.32
N ALA A 243 7.28 -15.41 8.24
CA ALA A 243 8.23 -14.33 7.96
C ALA A 243 9.31 -14.18 9.05
N LEU A 244 9.01 -14.44 10.32
CA LEU A 244 10.01 -14.38 11.40
C LEU A 244 11.02 -15.51 11.23
N ALA A 245 10.53 -16.73 11.02
CA ALA A 245 11.36 -17.91 10.81
C ALA A 245 12.20 -17.78 9.52
N PHE A 246 11.64 -17.21 8.46
CA PHE A 246 12.36 -16.92 7.22
C PHE A 246 13.54 -15.97 7.47
N VAL A 247 13.29 -14.84 8.15
CA VAL A 247 14.33 -13.86 8.49
C VAL A 247 15.43 -14.51 9.33
N GLU A 248 15.10 -15.34 10.31
CA GLU A 248 16.10 -16.04 11.13
C GLU A 248 17.04 -16.91 10.28
N ARG A 249 16.51 -17.60 9.26
CA ARG A 249 17.28 -18.46 8.34
C ARG A 249 18.13 -17.71 7.32
N LEU A 250 17.85 -16.43 7.05
CA LEU A 250 18.68 -15.64 6.13
C LEU A 250 20.14 -15.61 6.61
N PRO A 251 21.14 -15.68 5.71
CA PRO A 251 22.53 -15.44 6.10
C PRO A 251 22.73 -14.00 6.59
N ALA A 252 23.68 -13.79 7.50
CA ALA A 252 24.09 -12.44 7.88
C ALA A 252 24.64 -11.68 6.66
N HIS A 253 24.36 -10.38 6.59
CA HIS A 253 24.80 -9.50 5.49
C HIS A 253 24.44 -10.02 4.08
N SER A 254 23.23 -10.58 3.92
CA SER A 254 22.76 -11.13 2.65
C SER A 254 21.80 -10.21 1.90
N GLN A 255 21.20 -9.23 2.56
CA GLN A 255 20.10 -8.42 2.01
C GLN A 255 20.54 -6.97 1.78
N ASP A 256 20.28 -6.45 0.59
CA ASP A 256 20.34 -5.01 0.32
C ASP A 256 19.06 -4.32 0.82
N VAL A 257 17.91 -4.99 0.65
CA VAL A 257 16.59 -4.48 1.08
C VAL A 257 15.81 -5.56 1.81
N LEU A 258 15.25 -5.21 2.97
CA LEU A 258 14.21 -6.00 3.64
C LEU A 258 12.94 -5.16 3.72
N VAL A 259 11.82 -5.65 3.20
CA VAL A 259 10.51 -4.99 3.28
C VAL A 259 9.59 -5.79 4.19
N VAL A 260 9.00 -5.16 5.19
CA VAL A 260 7.95 -5.73 6.04
C VAL A 260 6.62 -5.06 5.70
N ASP A 261 5.76 -5.80 5.01
CA ASP A 261 4.41 -5.42 4.61
C ASP A 261 3.39 -6.38 5.22
N ILE A 262 3.47 -6.54 6.55
CA ILE A 262 2.61 -7.44 7.32
C ILE A 262 1.80 -6.62 8.31
N ASN A 263 0.50 -6.58 8.10
CA ASN A 263 -0.45 -5.90 8.98
C ASN A 263 -0.59 -6.60 10.34
N ASN A 264 -0.98 -5.82 11.36
CA ASN A 264 -1.39 -6.37 12.64
C ASN A 264 -2.80 -6.98 12.52
N SER A 265 -2.96 -8.22 12.97
CA SER A 265 -4.26 -8.92 12.95
C SER A 265 -5.18 -8.53 14.11
N ALA A 266 -4.66 -7.85 15.14
CA ALA A 266 -5.42 -7.44 16.32
C ALA A 266 -6.23 -6.16 16.06
N SER A 267 -7.54 -6.30 15.84
CA SER A 267 -8.47 -5.19 15.56
C SER A 267 -8.58 -4.14 16.69
N SER A 268 -8.22 -4.50 17.92
CA SER A 268 -8.23 -3.60 19.09
C SER A 268 -6.92 -2.87 19.34
N SER A 269 -5.85 -3.13 18.58
CA SER A 269 -4.57 -2.45 18.77
C SER A 269 -4.59 -1.04 18.19
N ALA A 270 -3.86 -0.12 18.83
CA ALA A 270 -3.61 1.22 18.30
C ALA A 270 -2.59 1.20 17.14
N LEU A 271 -1.85 0.10 16.98
CA LEU A 271 -0.93 -0.16 15.89
C LEU A 271 -1.61 -1.08 14.85
N THR A 272 -1.84 -0.55 13.65
CA THR A 272 -2.44 -1.28 12.53
C THR A 272 -1.37 -1.96 11.68
N CYS A 273 -0.22 -1.31 11.48
CA CYS A 273 0.89 -1.85 10.69
C CYS A 273 2.23 -1.30 11.22
N PRO A 274 3.31 -2.10 11.29
CA PRO A 274 3.35 -3.54 11.01
C PRO A 274 2.77 -4.35 12.19
N SER A 275 2.83 -5.69 12.11
CA SER A 275 2.52 -6.54 13.26
C SER A 275 3.46 -6.27 14.44
N GLU A 276 2.94 -6.37 15.67
CA GLU A 276 3.72 -6.10 16.89
C GLU A 276 4.93 -7.03 17.06
N ALA A 277 4.84 -8.26 16.52
CA ALA A 277 5.93 -9.23 16.54
C ALA A 277 7.15 -8.73 15.73
N MET A 278 6.93 -8.06 14.60
CA MET A 278 7.99 -7.51 13.75
C MET A 278 8.75 -6.35 14.41
N LEU A 279 8.14 -5.70 15.41
CA LEU A 279 8.73 -4.59 16.14
C LEU A 279 9.43 -4.99 17.45
N GLN A 280 9.43 -6.29 17.80
CA GLN A 280 10.16 -6.75 18.98
C GLN A 280 11.66 -6.50 18.81
N ALA A 281 12.33 -6.09 19.88
CA ALA A 281 13.72 -5.65 19.81
C ALA A 281 14.66 -6.75 19.26
N ASN A 282 14.46 -8.00 19.66
CA ASN A 282 15.23 -9.15 19.15
C ASN A 282 14.99 -9.40 17.64
N VAL A 283 13.77 -9.17 17.15
CA VAL A 283 13.43 -9.34 15.73
C VAL A 283 14.04 -8.21 14.90
N LEU A 284 13.94 -6.95 15.37
CA LEU A 284 14.59 -5.80 14.75
C LEU A 284 16.11 -5.96 14.70
N GLU A 285 16.73 -6.43 15.79
CA GLU A 285 18.15 -6.76 15.83
C GLU A 285 18.49 -7.91 14.86
N CYS A 286 17.68 -8.96 14.79
CA CYS A 286 17.87 -10.04 13.83
C CYS A 286 17.86 -9.49 12.39
N MET A 287 16.82 -8.73 12.00
CA MET A 287 16.75 -8.09 10.68
C MET A 287 17.96 -7.19 10.41
N ARG A 288 18.40 -6.40 11.40
CA ARG A 288 19.61 -5.56 11.30
C ARG A 288 20.84 -6.37 10.91
N THR A 289 21.03 -7.56 11.49
CA THR A 289 22.18 -8.43 11.17
C THR A 289 22.14 -9.04 9.77
N LYS A 290 20.95 -9.13 9.15
CA LYS A 290 20.79 -9.67 7.79
C LYS A 290 21.10 -8.64 6.70
N LEU A 291 21.03 -7.35 7.03
CA LEU A 291 21.35 -6.26 6.11
C LEU A 291 22.86 -6.21 5.83
N ARG A 292 23.20 -6.01 4.56
CA ARG A 292 24.56 -5.64 4.11
C ARG A 292 24.92 -4.25 4.63
N PRO A 293 26.22 -3.88 4.66
CA PRO A 293 26.62 -2.50 4.93
C PRO A 293 25.87 -1.51 4.03
N GLY A 294 25.07 -0.62 4.64
CA GLY A 294 24.24 0.34 3.91
C GLY A 294 22.92 -0.20 3.36
N GLY A 295 22.62 -1.48 3.55
CA GLY A 295 21.30 -2.04 3.27
C GLY A 295 20.21 -1.43 4.16
N ILE A 296 18.97 -1.49 3.68
CA ILE A 296 17.82 -0.81 4.30
C ILE A 296 16.71 -1.79 4.68
N LEU A 297 16.12 -1.56 5.85
CA LEU A 297 14.86 -2.15 6.30
C LEU A 297 13.74 -1.13 6.07
N LEU A 298 12.66 -1.58 5.44
CA LEU A 298 11.49 -0.79 5.05
C LEU A 298 10.25 -1.39 5.69
N PHE A 299 9.40 -0.58 6.32
CA PHE A 299 8.09 -1.04 6.76
C PHE A 299 7.09 0.09 6.91
N ASN A 300 5.82 -0.23 6.71
CA ASN A 300 4.71 0.69 6.89
C ASN A 300 4.42 0.89 8.38
N LEU A 301 4.45 2.13 8.87
CA LEU A 301 4.03 2.48 10.24
C LEU A 301 2.68 3.18 10.21
N LEU A 302 1.62 2.41 10.43
CA LEU A 302 0.26 2.91 10.60
C LEU A 302 -0.17 2.73 12.05
N SER A 303 -0.22 3.84 12.79
CA SER A 303 -0.73 3.87 14.16
C SER A 303 -1.58 5.12 14.39
N ARG A 304 -2.70 4.93 15.10
CA ARG A 304 -3.58 6.04 15.52
C ARG A 304 -3.12 6.68 16.84
N CYS A 305 -2.09 6.14 17.49
CA CYS A 305 -1.57 6.64 18.75
C CYS A 305 -0.19 7.31 18.56
N PRO A 306 -0.09 8.65 18.74
CA PRO A 306 1.19 9.37 18.64
C PRO A 306 2.24 8.92 19.66
N GLN A 307 1.81 8.45 20.85
CA GLN A 307 2.73 7.91 21.85
C GLN A 307 3.34 6.58 21.40
N SER A 308 2.52 5.65 20.91
CA SER A 308 3.01 4.38 20.34
C SER A 308 3.98 4.63 19.19
N LYS A 309 3.69 5.58 18.29
CA LYS A 309 4.64 6.00 17.23
C LYS A 309 5.98 6.46 17.81
N ARG A 310 5.97 7.35 18.82
CA ARG A 310 7.20 7.82 19.47
C ARG A 310 8.00 6.69 20.11
N GLU A 311 7.35 5.76 20.79
CA GLU A 311 8.02 4.62 21.43
C GLU A 311 8.66 3.69 20.39
N ILE A 312 7.97 3.44 19.28
CA ILE A 312 8.49 2.65 18.16
C ILE A 312 9.70 3.36 17.54
N ILE A 313 9.60 4.65 17.24
CA ILE A 313 10.72 5.45 16.69
C ILE A 313 11.91 5.46 17.66
N GLY A 314 11.67 5.61 18.96
CA GLY A 314 12.71 5.54 19.99
C GLY A 314 13.43 4.19 20.02
N ARG A 315 12.70 3.09 19.84
CA ARG A 315 13.29 1.74 19.72
C ARG A 315 14.13 1.60 18.45
N LEU A 316 13.61 2.02 17.31
CA LEU A 316 14.30 1.93 16.03
C LEU A 316 15.60 2.74 16.03
N THR A 317 15.55 3.98 16.51
CA THR A 317 16.73 4.86 16.63
C THR A 317 17.74 4.38 17.66
N SER A 318 17.38 3.43 18.55
CA SER A 318 18.33 2.76 19.45
C SER A 318 19.04 1.55 18.82
N ILE A 319 18.46 0.95 17.78
CA ILE A 319 18.95 -0.27 17.12
C ILE A 319 19.68 0.05 15.81
N PHE A 320 19.16 1.02 15.05
CA PHE A 320 19.66 1.43 13.74
C PHE A 320 20.34 2.80 13.83
N SER A 321 21.48 2.97 13.15
CA SER A 321 22.21 4.24 13.12
C SER A 321 21.54 5.31 12.26
N PHE A 322 20.63 4.89 11.38
CA PHE A 322 19.88 5.77 10.50
C PHE A 322 18.42 5.36 10.50
N VAL A 323 17.54 6.32 10.76
CA VAL A 323 16.09 6.15 10.66
C VAL A 323 15.53 7.37 9.94
N SER A 324 14.69 7.16 8.94
CA SER A 324 13.98 8.22 8.22
C SER A 324 12.56 7.77 7.89
N ALA A 325 11.74 8.69 7.42
CA ALA A 325 10.35 8.43 7.07
C ALA A 325 9.94 9.16 5.79
N PHE A 326 9.10 8.50 4.99
CA PHE A 326 8.27 9.15 3.97
C PHE A 326 6.84 9.26 4.49
N SER A 327 6.30 10.47 4.55
CA SER A 327 4.90 10.70 4.92
C SER A 327 3.99 10.45 3.71
N MET A 328 2.89 9.69 3.87
CA MET A 328 1.97 9.45 2.76
C MET A 328 1.13 10.71 2.44
N PRO A 329 0.81 10.99 1.15
CA PRO A 329 0.09 12.21 0.77
C PRO A 329 -1.32 12.39 1.33
N ALA A 330 -2.06 11.29 1.54
CA ALA A 330 -3.48 11.29 1.87
C ALA A 330 -3.82 10.40 3.08
N ASP A 331 -2.80 9.91 3.79
CA ASP A 331 -2.96 8.92 4.86
C ASP A 331 -1.95 9.24 5.99
N VAL A 332 -2.29 8.82 7.21
CA VAL A 332 -1.52 9.07 8.44
C VAL A 332 -0.39 8.05 8.64
N ASN A 333 -0.25 7.09 7.74
CA ASN A 333 0.87 6.16 7.68
C ASN A 333 2.15 6.84 7.18
N GLU A 334 3.27 6.27 7.62
CA GLU A 334 4.61 6.66 7.19
C GLU A 334 5.34 5.39 6.75
N LEU A 335 6.05 5.45 5.62
CA LEU A 335 7.05 4.42 5.31
C LEU A 335 8.30 4.74 6.13
N ILE A 336 8.64 3.86 7.07
CA ILE A 336 9.86 3.97 7.86
C ILE A 336 11.00 3.28 7.12
N VAL A 337 12.16 3.94 7.08
CA VAL A 337 13.40 3.42 6.53
C VAL A 337 14.44 3.35 7.65
N CYS A 338 15.03 2.19 7.85
CA CYS A 338 16.08 1.95 8.83
C CYS A 338 17.35 1.43 8.15
N GLY A 339 18.51 1.98 8.48
CA GLY A 339 19.81 1.59 7.91
C GLY A 339 20.87 1.35 8.98
N THR A 340 21.84 0.49 8.69
CA THR A 340 23.00 0.19 9.58
C THR A 340 24.14 1.18 9.47
N ALA A 341 24.08 2.07 8.47
CA ALA A 341 24.92 3.23 8.31
C ALA A 341 24.07 4.37 7.74
N PRO A 342 24.32 5.63 8.12
CA PRO A 342 23.73 6.76 7.41
C PRO A 342 24.23 6.75 5.96
N PRO A 343 23.37 7.05 4.97
CA PRO A 343 23.82 7.23 3.61
C PRO A 343 24.80 8.39 3.57
N SER A 344 26.04 8.16 3.10
CA SER A 344 27.16 9.11 3.19
C SER A 344 26.89 10.52 2.65
N HIS A 345 25.83 10.68 1.84
CA HIS A 345 25.51 11.92 1.12
C HIS A 345 24.03 12.31 1.17
N VAL A 346 23.18 11.63 1.97
CA VAL A 346 21.74 11.96 2.01
C VAL A 346 21.35 12.47 3.39
N THR A 347 21.38 13.79 3.54
CA THR A 347 21.03 14.47 4.80
C THR A 347 19.82 15.40 4.67
N THR A 348 19.52 15.82 3.44
CA THR A 348 18.43 16.74 3.13
C THR A 348 17.50 16.18 2.05
N PRO A 349 16.25 16.68 1.95
CA PRO A 349 15.37 16.40 0.83
C PRO A 349 15.99 16.68 -0.54
N ALA A 350 16.86 17.70 -0.65
CA ALA A 350 17.54 18.04 -1.89
C ALA A 350 18.58 16.97 -2.29
N ASP A 351 19.30 16.43 -1.31
CA ASP A 351 20.23 15.32 -1.55
C ASP A 351 19.49 14.06 -2.04
N LEU A 352 18.37 13.73 -1.39
CA LEU A 352 17.53 12.63 -1.80
C LEU A 352 16.94 12.85 -3.20
N GLN A 353 16.53 14.09 -3.52
CA GLN A 353 16.07 14.43 -4.86
C GLN A 353 17.14 14.15 -5.91
N ALA A 354 18.39 14.56 -5.67
CA ALA A 354 19.49 14.30 -6.60
C ALA A 354 19.73 12.80 -6.81
N ARG A 355 19.61 12.01 -5.73
CA ARG A 355 19.73 10.55 -5.76
C ARG A 355 18.60 9.88 -6.53
N LEU A 356 17.36 10.34 -6.35
CA LEU A 356 16.20 9.87 -7.09
C LEU A 356 16.34 10.19 -8.58
N ASP A 357 16.75 11.41 -8.92
CA ASP A 357 16.96 11.82 -10.31
C ASP A 357 18.04 10.95 -10.99
N ALA A 358 19.15 10.69 -10.30
CA ALA A 358 20.21 9.83 -10.81
C ALA A 358 19.72 8.38 -11.01
N LEU A 359 19.09 7.79 -10.00
CA LEU A 359 18.57 6.42 -10.05
C LEU A 359 17.55 6.25 -11.18
N PHE A 360 16.51 7.08 -11.21
CA PHE A 360 15.41 6.92 -12.16
C PHE A 360 15.75 7.37 -13.58
N SER A 361 16.69 8.30 -13.76
CA SER A 361 17.26 8.58 -15.10
C SER A 361 17.95 7.34 -15.65
N ALA A 362 18.82 6.72 -14.87
CA ALA A 362 19.53 5.53 -15.28
C ALA A 362 18.56 4.34 -15.49
N VAL A 363 17.58 4.15 -14.60
CA VAL A 363 16.52 3.13 -14.78
C VAL A 363 15.74 3.36 -16.08
N GLY A 364 15.36 4.61 -16.39
CA GLY A 364 14.67 4.94 -17.64
C GLY A 364 15.48 4.61 -18.89
N GLU A 365 16.80 4.82 -18.86
CA GLU A 365 17.70 4.43 -19.95
C GLU A 365 17.71 2.92 -20.17
N ASP A 366 17.80 2.11 -19.11
CA ASP A 366 17.82 0.65 -19.25
C ASP A 366 16.46 0.08 -19.67
N LEU A 367 15.36 0.66 -19.19
CA LEU A 367 14.00 0.28 -19.60
C LEU A 367 13.75 0.57 -21.08
N SER A 368 14.36 1.63 -21.63
CA SER A 368 14.29 1.93 -23.06
C SER A 368 14.92 0.84 -23.93
N LYS A 369 15.98 0.18 -23.45
CA LYS A 369 16.69 -0.88 -24.18
C LYS A 369 15.88 -2.17 -24.29
N VAL A 370 14.97 -2.40 -23.35
CA VAL A 370 14.13 -3.61 -23.28
C VAL A 370 12.67 -3.37 -23.72
N GLY A 371 12.33 -2.14 -24.15
CA GLY A 371 10.98 -1.80 -24.63
C GLY A 371 9.90 -1.81 -23.56
N ALA A 372 10.25 -1.53 -22.30
CA ALA A 372 9.31 -1.49 -21.17
C ALA A 372 8.71 -0.08 -21.00
N ASP A 373 7.82 0.31 -21.91
CA ASP A 373 7.33 1.68 -22.02
C ASP A 373 6.61 2.21 -20.77
N ASP A 374 5.73 1.43 -20.15
CA ASP A 374 5.00 1.87 -18.95
C ASP A 374 5.92 2.14 -17.76
N ALA A 375 6.85 1.23 -17.49
CA ALA A 375 7.85 1.41 -16.44
C ALA A 375 8.78 2.60 -16.76
N ARG A 376 9.13 2.79 -18.03
CA ARG A 376 9.95 3.93 -18.49
C ARG A 376 9.23 5.25 -18.29
N MET A 377 7.92 5.31 -18.57
CA MET A 377 7.10 6.51 -18.34
C MET A 377 7.06 6.87 -16.85
N LEU A 378 6.82 5.88 -15.97
CA LEU A 378 6.85 6.10 -14.52
C LEU A 378 8.25 6.57 -14.05
N ALA A 379 9.32 5.92 -14.49
CA ALA A 379 10.69 6.32 -14.14
C ALA A 379 11.00 7.77 -14.59
N ALA A 380 10.52 8.19 -15.76
CA ALA A 380 10.71 9.54 -16.28
C ALA A 380 9.84 10.62 -15.60
N GLU A 381 8.89 10.24 -14.75
CA GLU A 381 7.95 11.17 -14.13
C GLU A 381 8.56 11.96 -12.96
N LYS A 382 9.29 13.04 -13.29
CA LYS A 382 9.99 13.88 -12.31
C LYS A 382 9.09 14.45 -11.20
N SER A 383 7.82 14.73 -11.49
CA SER A 383 6.84 15.22 -10.50
C SER A 383 6.63 14.21 -9.37
N THR A 384 6.49 12.92 -9.73
CA THR A 384 6.28 11.82 -8.77
C THR A 384 7.46 11.70 -7.81
N TRP A 385 8.68 11.62 -8.33
CA TRP A 385 9.88 11.47 -7.48
C TRP A 385 10.16 12.71 -6.64
N ARG A 386 9.89 13.91 -7.19
CA ARG A 386 9.94 15.16 -6.42
C ARG A 386 8.93 15.21 -5.28
N GLY A 387 7.74 14.65 -5.49
CA GLY A 387 6.76 14.52 -4.42
C GLY A 387 7.27 13.70 -3.24
N TRP A 388 8.06 12.66 -3.49
CA TRP A 388 8.59 11.78 -2.44
C TRP A 388 9.77 12.38 -1.69
N SER A 389 10.73 13.03 -2.37
CA SER A 389 11.84 13.70 -1.68
C SER A 389 11.34 14.79 -0.72
N GLN A 390 10.30 15.55 -1.11
CA GLN A 390 9.68 16.58 -0.26
C GLN A 390 8.94 16.02 0.95
N ARG A 391 8.52 14.76 0.91
CA ARG A 391 7.82 14.06 2.00
C ARG A 391 8.77 13.26 2.90
N TRP A 392 10.06 13.32 2.61
CA TRP A 392 11.08 12.58 3.33
C TRP A 392 11.72 13.41 4.44
N ARG A 393 11.95 12.78 5.59
CA ARG A 393 12.64 13.38 6.74
C ARG A 393 13.44 12.35 7.54
N ILE A 394 14.56 12.77 8.11
CA ILE A 394 15.31 11.97 9.08
C ILE A 394 14.56 11.99 10.42
N LEU A 395 14.55 10.85 11.11
CA LEU A 395 13.96 10.70 12.43
C LEU A 395 15.08 10.60 13.48
N GLU A 396 15.06 11.52 14.43
CA GLU A 396 16.03 11.56 15.53
C GLU A 396 15.39 11.12 16.85
N ASN A 397 16.22 10.65 17.77
CA ASN A 397 15.78 10.29 19.11
C ASN A 397 15.51 11.59 19.90
N SER A 398 14.24 11.85 20.24
CA SER A 398 13.77 13.07 20.91
C SER A 398 14.18 13.20 22.40
N LYS A 399 15.30 12.60 22.82
CA LYS A 399 15.84 12.70 24.19
C LYS A 399 16.38 14.09 24.58
N ARG A 400 16.08 15.16 23.84
CA ARG A 400 16.66 16.50 24.07
C ARG A 400 15.68 17.63 24.42
N GLU A 401 14.36 17.41 24.42
CA GLU A 401 13.41 18.53 24.62
C GLU A 401 12.84 18.69 26.04
N ASP A 402 13.10 17.79 26.99
CA ASP A 402 12.51 17.88 28.35
C ASP A 402 13.43 18.50 29.43
N THR A 403 14.56 19.14 29.07
CA THR A 403 15.46 19.78 30.07
C THR A 403 15.38 21.30 30.18
N ASP A 404 14.49 21.99 29.46
CA ASP A 404 14.49 23.48 29.44
C ASP A 404 13.18 24.15 29.91
N MET A 405 12.35 23.43 30.68
CA MET A 405 11.12 23.99 31.28
C MET A 405 11.14 24.01 32.82
N SER A 406 12.33 24.03 33.44
CA SER A 406 12.48 24.27 34.88
C SER A 406 13.49 25.38 35.21
N SER A 407 13.40 26.52 34.53
CA SER A 407 13.95 27.78 35.04
C SER A 407 13.40 28.99 34.31
N THR A 408 12.27 29.51 34.80
CA THR A 408 12.00 30.96 34.90
C THR A 408 10.80 31.18 35.81
#